data_AF-A0A820BXG0-F1
#
_entry.id   AF-A0A820BXG0-F1
#
_cell.length_a   1.000
_cell.length_b   1.000
_cell.length_c   1.000
_cell.angle_alpha   90.00
_cell.angle_beta   90.00
_cell.angle_gamma   90.00
#
_symmetry.space_group_name_H-M   'P 1'
#
loop_
_entity.id
_entity.type
_entity.pdbx_description
1 polymer ?
#
loop_
_entity_poly.entity_id
_entity_poly.type
_entity_poly.pdbx_seq_one_letter_code
_entity_poly.pdbx_strand_id
1 'polypeptide(L)' 'MLTNELNTSESRRLLKVVDEMREILHYEKISLPHIVVVGDQSVGKSSVLEALSGVQLPRAQNICTRCPLELRL' A
#
# COMPACT_ATOMS: atom_id res chain seq x y z
N MET A 1 12.30 9.26 -10.20
CA MET A 1 12.51 8.65 -11.53
C MET A 1 11.74 7.33 -11.65
N LEU A 2 11.87 6.38 -10.70
CA LEU A 2 11.15 5.08 -10.71
C LEU A 2 9.63 5.16 -10.45
N THR A 3 9.14 6.16 -9.70
CA THR A 3 7.72 6.28 -9.35
C THR A 3 6.80 6.55 -10.55
N ASN A 4 7.33 7.14 -11.64
CA ASN A 4 6.53 7.44 -12.83
C ASN A 4 6.34 6.21 -13.73
N GLU A 5 7.28 5.26 -13.75
CA GLU A 5 7.17 4.04 -14.54
C GLU A 5 6.20 3.02 -13.92
N LEU A 6 6.07 3.02 -12.60
CA LEU A 6 5.10 2.16 -11.89
C LEU A 6 3.70 2.78 -11.86
N ASN A 7 3.58 4.10 -12.04
CA ASN A 7 2.32 4.85 -11.95
C ASN A 7 1.75 5.21 -13.34
N THR A 8 1.74 4.23 -14.26
CA THR A 8 1.14 4.38 -15.60
C THR A 8 -0.38 4.26 -15.55
N SER A 9 -1.06 4.69 -16.62
CA SER A 9 -2.51 4.48 -16.79
C SER A 9 -2.89 3.00 -16.77
N GLU A 10 -2.04 2.13 -17.33
CA GLU A 10 -2.28 0.69 -17.35
C GLU A 10 -2.14 0.09 -15.95
N SER A 11 -1.09 0.44 -15.20
CA SER A 11 -0.94 0.01 -13.80
C SER A 11 -2.16 0.38 -12.96
N ARG A 12 -2.66 1.62 -13.08
CA ARG A 12 -3.88 2.07 -12.37
C ARG A 12 -5.11 1.29 -12.78
N ARG A 13 -5.22 0.93 -14.06
CA ARG A 13 -6.35 0.11 -14.55
C ARG A 13 -6.30 -1.30 -13.96
N LEU A 14 -5.12 -1.91 -13.93
CA LEU A 14 -4.92 -3.22 -13.31
C LEU A 14 -5.21 -3.19 -11.80
N LEU A 15 -4.76 -2.16 -11.08
CA LEU A 15 -5.05 -2.00 -9.65
C LEU A 15 -6.55 -1.91 -9.38
N LYS A 16 -7.32 -1.17 -10.19
CA LYS A 16 -8.78 -1.13 -10.09
C LYS A 16 -9.43 -2.49 -10.29
N VAL A 17 -8.98 -3.26 -11.28
CA VAL A 17 -9.49 -4.62 -11.51
C VAL A 17 -9.18 -5.53 -10.32
N VAL A 18 -7.97 -5.41 -9.74
CA VAL A 18 -7.60 -6.16 -8.53
C VAL A 18 -8.52 -5.80 -7.36
N ASP A 19 -8.85 -4.52 -7.16
CA ASP A 19 -9.77 -4.10 -6.10
C ASP A 19 -11.21 -4.60 -6.33
N GLU A 20 -11.71 -4.58 -7.57
CA GLU A 20 -13.00 -5.18 -7.91
C GLU A 20 -13.01 -6.70 -7.66
N MET A 21 -11.91 -7.39 -8.02
CA MET A 21 -11.76 -8.81 -7.75
C MET A 21 -11.70 -9.13 -6.26
N ARG A 22 -11.12 -8.26 -5.41
CA ARG A 22 -11.09 -8.46 -3.95
C ARG A 22 -12.50 -8.60 -3.38
N GLU A 23 -13.42 -7.73 -3.80
CA GLU A 23 -14.80 -7.75 -3.32
C GLU A 23 -15.52 -9.03 -3.75
N ILE A 24 -15.38 -9.43 -5.02
CA ILE A 24 -16.02 -10.65 -5.55
C ILE A 24 -15.46 -11.90 -4.86
N LEU A 25 -14.14 -12.02 -4.78
CA LEU A 25 -13.47 -13.20 -4.25
C LEU A 25 -13.59 -13.32 -2.73
N HIS A 26 -13.85 -12.22 -2.02
CA HIS A 26 -14.14 -12.24 -0.59
C HIS A 26 -15.39 -13.10 -0.29
N TYR A 27 -16.44 -12.99 -1.10
CA TYR A 27 -17.64 -13.83 -0.97
C TYR A 27 -17.33 -15.32 -1.18
N GLU A 28 -16.42 -15.63 -2.10
CA GLU A 28 -15.96 -16.99 -2.40
C GLU A 28 -14.91 -17.52 -1.40
N LYS A 29 -14.57 -16.73 -0.37
CA LYS A 29 -13.51 -17.03 0.63
C LYS A 29 -12.13 -17.23 0.00
N ILE A 30 -11.87 -16.61 -1.15
CA ILE A 30 -10.58 -16.60 -1.82
C ILE A 30 -9.89 -15.27 -1.51
N SER A 31 -8.72 -15.33 -0.88
CA SER A 31 -7.94 -14.13 -0.56
C SER A 31 -6.95 -13.81 -1.69
N LEU A 32 -6.96 -12.54 -2.13
CA LEU A 32 -5.92 -12.03 -3.02
C LEU A 32 -4.63 -11.73 -2.23
N PRO A 33 -3.45 -11.85 -2.86
CA PRO A 33 -2.20 -11.54 -2.20
C PRO A 33 -2.16 -10.06 -1.77
N HIS A 34 -1.50 -9.81 -0.65
CA HIS A 34 -1.24 -8.46 -0.13
C HIS A 34 0.27 -8.24 -0.03
N ILE A 35 0.69 -7.00 -0.22
CA ILE A 35 2.07 -6.59 0.03
C ILE A 35 2.14 -5.99 1.43
N VAL A 36 3.06 -6.48 2.25
CA VAL A 36 3.26 -5.99 3.62
C VAL A 36 4.67 -5.41 3.73
N VAL A 37 4.76 -4.20 4.26
CA VAL A 37 6.05 -3.55 4.56
C VAL A 37 6.44 -3.86 6.00
N VAL A 38 7.53 -4.62 6.16
CA VAL A 38 8.05 -5.06 7.47
C VAL A 38 9.49 -4.56 7.68
N GLY A 39 9.88 -4.40 8.94
CA GLY A 39 11.24 -3.97 9.32
C GLY A 39 11.29 -3.26 10.67
N ASP A 40 12.50 -3.02 11.17
CA ASP A 40 12.76 -2.41 12.48
C ASP A 40 12.23 -0.98 12.61
N GLN A 41 12.10 -0.49 13.84
CA GLN A 41 11.71 0.89 14.11
C GLN A 41 12.68 1.85 13.40
N SER A 42 12.13 2.92 12.80
CA SER A 42 12.90 4.01 12.19
C SER A 42 13.68 3.69 10.90
N VAL A 43 13.46 2.52 10.27
CA VAL A 43 14.12 2.15 8.99
C VAL A 43 13.45 2.71 7.72
N GLY A 44 12.49 3.64 7.86
CA GLY A 44 11.85 4.29 6.71
C GLY A 44 10.62 3.58 6.12
N LYS A 45 9.98 2.66 6.85
CA LYS A 45 8.74 1.99 6.42
C LYS A 45 7.65 2.98 6.00
N SER A 46 7.37 3.98 6.83
CA SER A 46 6.39 5.02 6.53
C SER A 46 6.82 5.84 5.31
N SER A 47 8.11 6.15 5.16
CA SER A 47 8.63 6.89 4.00
C SER A 47 8.43 6.13 2.68
N VAL A 48 8.58 4.80 2.68
CA VAL A 48 8.29 3.95 1.51
C VAL A 48 6.80 4.01 1.16
N LEU A 49 5.93 3.87 2.17
CA LEU A 49 4.48 3.94 1.99
C LEU A 49 4.02 5.32 1.52
N GLU A 50 4.62 6.40 2.04
CA GLU A 50 4.40 7.78 1.58
C GLU A 50 4.79 7.95 0.11
N ALA A 51 5.95 7.42 -0.29
CA ALA A 51 6.45 7.52 -1.67
C ALA A 51 5.60 6.75 -2.67
N LEU A 52 5.03 5.61 -2.28
CA LEU A 52 4.16 4.79 -3.12
C LEU A 52 2.74 5.35 -3.22
N SER A 53 2.18 5.85 -2.12
CA SER A 53 0.80 6.35 -2.09
C SER A 53 0.65 7.82 -2.45
N GLY A 54 1.71 8.62 -2.33
CA GLY A 54 1.63 10.07 -2.43
C GLY A 54 0.91 10.73 -1.25
N VAL A 55 0.55 9.97 -0.21
CA VAL A 55 -0.11 10.46 1.00
C VAL A 55 0.93 10.67 2.09
N GLN A 56 0.88 11.80 2.78
CA GLN A 56 1.71 12.01 3.98
C GLN A 56 1.18 11.19 5.15
N LEU A 57 2.08 10.46 5.81
CA LEU A 57 1.77 9.69 7.00
C LEU A 57 2.20 10.47 8.25
N PRO A 58 1.60 10.20 9.42
CA PRO A 58 2.03 10.81 10.68
C PRO A 58 3.53 10.58 10.92
N ARG A 59 4.20 11.53 11.59
CA ARG A 59 5.59 11.44 12.02
C ARG A 59 5.69 11.70 13.52
N ALA A 60 6.48 10.90 14.23
CA ALA A 60 6.77 11.07 15.64
C ALA A 60 8.23 10.69 15.93
N GLN A 61 8.84 11.32 16.94
CA GLN A 61 10.22 11.00 17.36
C GLN A 61 10.36 9.58 17.94
N ASN A 62 9.27 9.03 18.51
CA ASN A 62 9.24 7.69 19.11
C ASN A 62 8.38 6.74 18.23
N ILE A 63 7.52 5.92 18.84
CA ILE A 63 6.63 5.02 18.10
C ILE A 63 5.62 5.83 17.31
N CYS A 64 5.76 5.76 15.99
CA CYS A 64 4.95 6.48 15.02
C CYS A 64 3.71 5.68 14.59
N THR A 65 3.91 4.46 14.11
CA THR A 65 2.83 3.57 13.64
C THR A 65 2.32 2.73 14.81
N ARG A 66 1.14 3.07 15.34
CA ARG A 66 0.53 2.41 16.52
C ARG A 66 -0.62 1.46 16.18
N CYS A 67 -0.99 1.37 14.91
CA CYS A 67 -1.99 0.45 14.38
C CYS A 67 -1.57 -0.04 12.98
N PRO A 68 -2.09 -1.19 12.52
CA PRO A 68 -1.96 -1.58 11.12
C PRO A 68 -2.53 -0.51 10.20
N LEU A 69 -1.82 -0.21 9.11
CA LEU A 69 -2.25 0.70 8.06
C LEU A 69 -2.41 -0.10 6.78
N GLU A 70 -3.59 -0.01 6.17
CA GLU A 70 -3.87 -0.54 4.83
C GLU A 70 -3.90 0.63 3.85
N LEU A 71 -3.16 0.51 2.74
CA LEU A 71 -3.21 1.46 1.63
C LEU A 71 -3.81 0.77 0.41
N ARG A 72 -4.86 1.38 -0.15
CA ARG A 72 -5.50 1.00 -1.42
C ARG A 72 -5.23 2.13 -2.42
N LEU A 73 -4.76 1.77 -3.62
CA LEU A 73 -4.19 2.68 -4.62
C LEU A 73 -5.06 2.77 -5.88
#